data_AF-A0A3N5H0X0-F1
#
_entry.id   AF-A0A3N5H0X0-F1
#
_cell.length_a   1.000
_cell.length_b   1.000
_cell.length_c   1.000
_cell.angle_alpha   90.00
_cell.angle_beta   90.00
_cell.angle_gamma   90.00
#
_symmetry.space_group_name_H-M   'P 1'
#
loop_
_entity.id
_entity.type
_entity.pdbx_description
1 polymer ?
#
loop_
_entity_poly.entity_id
_entity_poly.type
_entity_poly.pdbx_seq_one_letter_code
_entity_poly.pdbx_strand_id
1 'polypeptide(L)'
;MGLVETVRAAAVHIGLLFQLQRGPVGLDPFPGPSRIVTTPTDMAALGAGVLACLLLLLFIYRRKSYTLYWTCSWTLISASLLLAGRAFGDELTAGLMLGLSHLLSIAASLLLAVSALRFRRTFQLSPKLLFAVLPLVVWFVLAPLALGRGSVFVPGHLVTAVTLGLSGAAFLTLVRQFRMVGATLIGGSLIGLAVSNLWIGIHVLRTPFLNEVPIEALTINATLYFLAALGMHLLVAEDMTYELRVANRQLSAAQAELQALAVSDDLTGCYNRRFFHQIIGRELKRHQRYGLPLSLLFIDIDHFKAINDRLGHDTGDQVIQLVADLLLSRVRDVDYVFRWGGDEFLVLLSCNLEHARRKATEIKSECRRLTGQMGVLGCITLSIGCGEAAADLEDPFALVQAADDEMYRDKIGGRTLSQV
;
A
#
# COMPACT_ATOMS: atom_id res chain seq x y z
N MET A 1 -1.51 -38.21 23.02
CA MET A 1 -1.06 -38.54 24.40
C MET A 1 0.33 -37.95 24.71
N GLY A 2 1.31 -38.03 23.80
CA GLY A 2 2.69 -37.57 24.06
C GLY A 2 2.93 -36.06 24.27
N LEU A 3 2.12 -35.15 23.69
CA LEU A 3 2.32 -33.70 23.84
C LEU A 3 1.92 -33.19 25.25
N VAL A 4 0.87 -33.79 25.83
CA VAL A 4 0.40 -33.43 27.18
C VAL A 4 1.38 -33.95 28.23
N GLU A 5 1.95 -35.14 28.04
CA GLU A 5 2.98 -35.68 28.92
C GLU A 5 4.30 -34.90 28.85
N THR A 6 4.70 -34.42 27.66
CA THR A 6 5.90 -33.57 27.54
C THR A 6 5.73 -32.21 28.19
N VAL A 7 4.55 -31.58 28.07
CA VAL A 7 4.26 -30.32 28.78
C VAL A 7 4.18 -30.53 30.30
N ARG A 8 3.62 -31.66 30.75
CA ARG A 8 3.56 -32.01 32.18
C ARG A 8 4.94 -32.33 32.75
N ALA A 9 5.79 -33.04 31.99
CA ALA A 9 7.17 -33.32 32.35
C ALA A 9 8.02 -32.04 32.42
N ALA A 10 7.83 -31.10 31.48
CA ALA A 10 8.50 -29.80 31.53
C ALA A 10 8.06 -28.96 32.74
N ALA A 11 6.77 -28.96 33.09
CA ALA A 11 6.25 -28.26 34.26
C ALA A 11 6.75 -28.87 35.59
N VAL A 12 6.87 -30.20 35.67
CA VAL A 12 7.43 -30.90 36.83
C VAL A 12 8.93 -30.61 36.96
N HIS A 13 9.67 -30.55 35.86
CA HIS A 13 11.11 -30.23 35.89
C HIS A 13 11.38 -28.79 36.33
N ILE A 14 10.52 -27.84 35.92
CA ILE A 14 10.57 -26.44 36.38
C ILE A 14 10.20 -26.35 37.87
N GLY A 15 9.18 -27.09 38.33
CA GLY A 15 8.81 -27.16 39.75
C GLY A 15 9.89 -27.76 40.66
N LEU A 16 10.63 -28.77 40.18
CA LEU A 16 11.76 -29.38 40.88
C LEU A 16 12.98 -28.44 40.96
N LEU A 17 13.22 -27.62 39.93
CA LEU A 17 14.24 -26.56 39.96
C LEU A 17 13.92 -25.48 41.01
N PHE A 18 12.64 -25.22 41.28
CA PHE A 18 12.20 -24.32 42.36
C PHE A 18 12.29 -24.94 43.77
N GLN A 19 12.09 -26.26 43.90
CA GLN A 19 12.21 -26.97 45.18
C GLN A 19 13.67 -27.09 45.65
N LEU A 20 14.63 -27.25 44.74
CA LEU A 20 16.06 -27.31 45.04
C LEU A 20 16.66 -25.97 45.55
N GLN A 21 15.91 -24.86 45.50
CA GLN A 21 16.33 -23.57 46.08
C GLN A 21 15.96 -23.40 47.57
N ARG A 22 15.19 -24.31 48.16
CA ARG A 22 14.90 -24.31 49.61
C ARG A 22 15.68 -25.44 50.30
N GLY A 23 16.99 -25.24 50.43
CA GLY A 23 17.81 -26.10 51.29
C GLY A 23 17.42 -25.94 52.78
N PRO A 24 17.67 -26.96 53.63
CA PRO A 24 17.36 -26.88 55.05
C PRO A 24 18.22 -25.81 55.72
N VAL A 25 17.63 -25.13 56.70
CA VAL A 25 18.28 -24.12 57.53
C VAL A 25 19.43 -24.78 58.30
N GLY A 26 20.67 -24.43 57.95
CA GLY A 26 21.87 -24.90 58.65
C GLY A 26 23.17 -24.45 58.00
N LEU A 27 23.72 -23.34 58.54
CA LEU A 27 25.12 -22.91 58.54
C LEU A 27 25.95 -23.01 57.24
N ASP A 28 26.23 -21.86 56.61
CA ASP A 28 27.43 -21.65 55.79
C ASP A 28 28.01 -20.23 56.01
N PRO A 29 29.31 -20.07 56.34
CA PRO A 29 29.93 -18.78 56.60
C PRO A 29 30.82 -18.31 55.44
N PHE A 30 30.28 -18.07 54.23
CA PHE A 30 31.01 -17.34 53.17
C PHE A 30 30.05 -16.55 52.26
N PRO A 31 30.29 -15.25 51.99
CA PRO A 31 29.48 -14.50 51.05
C PRO A 31 29.91 -14.85 49.63
N GLY A 32 29.26 -15.84 49.02
CA GLY A 32 29.35 -16.05 47.57
C GLY A 32 28.73 -14.87 46.81
N PRO A 33 29.10 -14.64 45.53
CA PRO A 33 28.54 -13.55 44.74
C PRO A 33 27.02 -13.67 44.73
N SER A 34 26.32 -12.59 45.12
CA SER A 34 24.87 -12.51 45.15
C SER A 34 24.31 -12.96 43.80
N ARG A 35 23.74 -14.18 43.73
CA ARG A 35 23.05 -14.65 42.53
C ARG A 35 21.91 -13.67 42.26
N ILE A 36 21.99 -12.94 41.15
CA ILE A 36 20.88 -12.10 40.68
C ILE A 36 19.75 -13.07 40.31
N VAL A 37 18.81 -13.26 41.22
CA VAL A 37 17.59 -14.04 40.95
C VAL A 37 16.68 -13.15 40.12
N THR A 38 16.62 -13.40 38.81
CA THR A 38 15.71 -12.68 37.91
C THR A 38 14.27 -13.16 38.17
N THR A 39 13.37 -12.22 38.46
CA THR A 39 11.96 -12.53 38.69
C THR A 39 11.19 -12.63 37.36
N PRO A 40 10.06 -13.35 37.29
CA PRO A 40 9.19 -13.35 36.11
C PRO A 40 8.74 -11.95 35.68
N THR A 41 8.57 -11.03 36.63
CA THR A 41 8.27 -9.61 36.39
C THR A 41 9.42 -8.85 35.75
N ASP A 42 10.68 -9.14 36.11
CA ASP A 42 11.86 -8.54 35.46
C ASP A 42 11.97 -8.98 34.00
N MET A 43 11.71 -10.25 33.72
CA MET A 43 11.70 -10.78 32.35
C MET A 43 10.61 -10.13 31.49
N ALA A 44 9.39 -9.96 32.05
CA ALA A 44 8.32 -9.27 31.37
C ALA A 44 8.66 -7.80 31.10
N ALA A 45 9.33 -7.13 32.04
CA ALA A 45 9.77 -5.75 31.87
C ALA A 45 10.83 -5.61 30.77
N LEU A 46 11.82 -6.51 30.72
CA LEU A 46 12.81 -6.57 29.64
C LEU A 46 12.15 -6.80 28.29
N GLY A 47 11.20 -7.73 28.20
CA GLY A 47 10.43 -7.98 26.97
C GLY A 47 9.67 -6.74 26.48
N ALA A 48 9.01 -6.02 27.39
CA ALA A 48 8.35 -4.75 27.08
C ALA A 48 9.35 -3.67 26.61
N GLY A 49 10.54 -3.61 27.21
CA GLY A 49 11.60 -2.68 26.80
C GLY A 49 12.15 -2.98 25.40
N VAL A 50 12.41 -4.26 25.10
CA VAL A 50 12.83 -4.69 23.75
C VAL A 50 11.77 -4.33 22.71
N LEU A 51 10.50 -4.59 23.02
CA LEU A 51 9.39 -4.23 22.14
C LEU A 51 9.28 -2.71 21.92
N ALA A 52 9.48 -1.89 22.95
CA ALA A 52 9.53 -0.44 22.80
C ALA A 52 10.65 0.00 21.84
N CYS A 53 11.85 -0.60 21.93
CA CYS A 53 12.96 -0.33 21.02
C CYS A 53 12.63 -0.73 19.57
N LEU A 54 12.01 -1.89 19.34
CA LEU A 54 11.58 -2.31 18.00
C LEU A 54 10.54 -1.35 17.41
N LEU A 55 9.56 -0.93 18.23
CA LEU A 55 8.56 0.06 17.82
C LEU A 55 9.18 1.44 17.57
N LEU A 56 10.23 1.82 18.30
CA LEU A 56 10.97 3.06 18.07
C LEU A 56 11.67 3.03 16.70
N LEU A 57 12.31 1.91 16.34
CA LEU A 57 12.90 1.74 15.02
C LEU A 57 11.84 1.86 13.92
N LEU A 58 10.67 1.22 14.12
CA LEU A 58 9.53 1.36 13.21
C LEU A 58 9.03 2.81 13.11
N PHE A 59 9.02 3.56 14.21
CA PHE A 59 8.68 4.98 14.20
C PHE A 59 9.72 5.81 13.44
N ILE A 60 11.02 5.58 13.65
CA ILE A 60 12.09 6.30 12.94
C ILE A 60 11.96 6.08 11.43
N TYR A 61 11.66 4.85 11.01
CA TYR A 61 11.49 4.48 9.60
C TYR A 61 10.19 5.03 8.99
N ARG A 62 9.03 4.80 9.63
CA ARG A 62 7.72 5.16 9.05
C ARG A 62 7.23 6.57 9.39
N ARG A 63 7.79 7.21 10.43
CA ARG A 63 7.38 8.53 10.96
C ARG A 63 5.88 8.68 11.25
N LYS A 64 5.18 7.57 11.53
CA LYS A 64 3.75 7.58 11.85
C LYS A 64 3.54 7.89 13.33
N SER A 65 2.73 8.89 13.65
CA SER A 65 2.54 9.34 15.03
C SER A 65 2.00 8.26 15.97
N TYR A 66 1.11 7.38 15.49
CA TYR A 66 0.53 6.30 16.31
C TYR A 66 1.57 5.28 16.82
N THR A 67 2.67 5.04 16.08
CA THR A 67 3.71 4.11 16.54
C THR A 67 4.57 4.73 17.65
N LEU A 68 4.74 6.06 17.66
CA LEU A 68 5.41 6.75 18.77
C LEU A 68 4.63 6.57 20.08
N TYR A 69 3.29 6.68 20.04
CA TYR A 69 2.45 6.43 21.22
C TYR A 69 2.59 4.99 21.73
N TRP A 70 2.71 4.00 20.83
CA TRP A 70 2.99 2.62 21.22
C TRP A 70 4.36 2.49 21.86
N THR A 71 5.42 3.07 21.27
CA THR A 71 6.76 3.10 21.87
C THR A 71 6.72 3.66 23.27
N CYS A 72 6.15 4.86 23.46
CA CYS A 72 6.03 5.48 24.78
C CYS A 72 5.23 4.59 25.74
N SER A 73 4.11 4.00 25.30
CA SER A 73 3.32 3.08 26.13
C SER A 73 4.15 1.88 26.60
N TRP A 74 4.88 1.22 25.71
CA TRP A 74 5.68 0.04 26.06
C TRP A 74 6.88 0.38 26.95
N THR A 75 7.48 1.56 26.78
CA THR A 75 8.48 2.09 27.72
C THR A 75 7.89 2.28 29.12
N LEU A 76 6.69 2.87 29.22
CA LEU A 76 6.00 3.06 30.49
C LEU A 76 5.59 1.73 31.14
N ILE A 77 5.12 0.74 30.35
CA ILE A 77 4.82 -0.61 30.82
C ILE A 77 6.08 -1.29 31.36
N SER A 78 7.21 -1.20 30.64
CA SER A 78 8.50 -1.74 31.09
C SER A 78 8.92 -1.14 32.44
N ALA A 79 8.89 0.19 32.56
CA ALA A 79 9.21 0.88 33.81
C ALA A 79 8.25 0.51 34.96
N SER A 80 6.94 0.42 34.67
CA SER A 80 5.92 -0.02 35.63
C SER A 80 6.22 -1.41 36.18
N LEU A 81 6.55 -2.37 35.31
CA LEU A 81 6.86 -3.74 35.70
C LEU A 81 8.15 -3.83 36.54
N LEU A 82 9.19 -3.06 36.21
CA LEU A 82 10.42 -2.99 37.02
C LEU A 82 10.16 -2.44 38.43
N LEU A 83 9.27 -1.46 38.57
CA LEU A 83 8.90 -0.92 39.88
C LEU A 83 8.05 -1.91 40.68
N ALA A 84 7.13 -2.62 40.03
CA ALA A 84 6.26 -3.58 40.70
C ALA A 84 6.98 -4.87 41.13
N GLY A 85 8.02 -5.29 40.39
CA GLY A 85 8.77 -6.52 40.66
C GLY A 85 9.81 -6.42 41.79
N ARG A 86 10.07 -5.21 42.31
CA ARG A 86 11.08 -4.98 43.36
C ARG A 86 10.49 -5.17 44.76
N ALA A 87 11.23 -5.89 45.61
CA ALA A 87 11.00 -5.90 47.04
C ALA A 87 11.60 -4.62 47.67
N PHE A 88 10.81 -3.88 48.44
CA PHE A 88 11.25 -2.72 49.19
C PHE A 88 11.25 -3.03 50.69
N GLY A 89 12.30 -2.60 51.40
CA GLY A 89 12.52 -2.97 52.81
C GLY A 89 11.54 -2.32 53.79
N ASP A 90 10.93 -1.19 53.42
CA ASP A 90 9.95 -0.47 54.23
C ASP A 90 8.60 -0.32 53.50
N GLU A 91 7.51 -0.33 54.29
CA GLU A 91 6.13 -0.33 53.78
C GLU A 91 5.77 0.97 53.03
N LEU A 92 6.34 2.10 53.46
CA LEU A 92 6.14 3.41 52.85
C LEU A 92 6.70 3.45 51.43
N THR A 93 7.96 3.07 51.25
CA THR A 93 8.62 3.01 49.94
C THR A 93 7.92 1.99 49.05
N ALA A 94 7.51 0.84 49.58
CA ALA A 94 6.72 -0.13 48.83
C ALA A 94 5.39 0.46 48.31
N GLY A 95 4.68 1.22 49.15
CA GLY A 95 3.45 1.92 48.78
C GLY A 95 3.65 2.98 47.69
N LEU A 96 4.69 3.81 47.82
CA LEU A 96 5.02 4.85 46.84
C LEU A 96 5.42 4.27 45.48
N MET A 97 6.25 3.22 45.49
CA MET A 97 6.72 2.58 44.25
C MET A 97 5.58 1.84 43.53
N LEU A 98 4.67 1.21 44.28
CA LEU A 98 3.47 0.61 43.72
C LEU A 98 2.52 1.67 43.13
N GLY A 99 2.32 2.79 43.84
CA GLY A 99 1.53 3.92 43.34
C GLY A 99 2.08 4.48 42.04
N LEU A 100 3.40 4.70 41.96
CA LEU A 100 4.08 5.12 40.74
C LEU A 100 3.95 4.08 39.61
N SER A 101 4.08 2.80 39.92
CA SER A 101 3.89 1.73 38.94
C SER A 101 2.49 1.77 38.32
N HIS A 102 1.43 1.91 39.13
CA HIS A 102 0.07 2.05 38.61
C HIS A 102 -0.12 3.32 37.77
N LEU A 103 0.46 4.46 38.16
CA LEU A 103 0.41 5.68 37.35
C LEU A 103 1.03 5.48 35.96
N LEU A 104 2.18 4.81 35.88
CA LEU A 104 2.84 4.50 34.60
C LEU A 104 1.98 3.55 33.75
N SER A 105 1.37 2.52 34.35
CA SER A 105 0.45 1.61 33.66
C SER A 105 -0.80 2.31 33.13
N ILE A 106 -1.42 3.18 33.95
CA ILE A 106 -2.57 4.00 33.56
C ILE A 106 -2.19 4.92 32.40
N ALA A 107 -1.09 5.64 32.52
CA ALA A 107 -0.60 6.52 31.46
C ALA A 107 -0.33 5.73 30.16
N ALA A 108 0.32 4.57 30.25
CA ALA A 108 0.57 3.70 29.10
C ALA A 108 -0.73 3.31 28.38
N SER A 109 -1.73 2.82 29.12
CA SER A 109 -3.03 2.46 28.53
C SER A 109 -3.71 3.67 27.86
N LEU A 110 -3.69 4.86 28.47
CA LEU A 110 -4.23 6.06 27.83
C LEU A 110 -3.49 6.44 26.54
N LEU A 111 -2.16 6.27 26.48
CA LEU A 111 -1.41 6.45 25.23
C LEU A 111 -1.84 5.45 24.15
N LEU A 112 -2.19 4.21 24.51
CA LEU A 112 -2.76 3.23 23.58
C LEU A 112 -4.13 3.70 23.05
N ALA A 113 -5.01 4.22 23.90
CA ALA A 113 -6.28 4.81 23.43
C ALA A 113 -6.04 5.96 22.44
N VAL A 114 -5.12 6.88 22.76
CA VAL A 114 -4.75 8.00 21.88
C VAL A 114 -4.20 7.50 20.54
N SER A 115 -3.39 6.44 20.56
CA SER A 115 -2.81 5.86 19.35
C SER A 115 -3.89 5.37 18.38
N ALA A 116 -4.95 4.74 18.89
CA ALA A 116 -6.08 4.28 18.08
C ALA A 116 -6.84 5.47 17.46
N LEU A 117 -7.04 6.55 18.22
CA LEU A 117 -7.71 7.77 17.74
C LEU A 117 -6.89 8.52 16.67
N ARG A 118 -5.56 8.42 16.71
CA ARG A 118 -4.64 8.99 15.71
C ARG A 118 -4.40 8.08 14.51
N PHE A 119 -4.85 6.83 14.54
CA PHE A 119 -4.65 5.92 13.42
C PHE A 119 -5.39 6.43 12.17
N ARG A 120 -4.62 6.81 11.15
CA ARG A 120 -5.10 7.41 9.88
C ARG A 120 -5.99 8.65 10.04
N ARG A 121 -5.89 9.37 11.17
CA ARG A 121 -6.68 10.57 11.45
C ARG A 121 -5.84 11.67 12.08
N THR A 122 -6.17 12.92 11.75
CA THR A 122 -5.69 14.09 12.47
C THR A 122 -6.50 14.25 13.75
N PHE A 123 -5.96 13.75 14.87
CA PHE A 123 -6.56 13.92 16.19
C PHE A 123 -5.67 14.79 17.07
N GLN A 124 -6.25 15.85 17.66
CA GLN A 124 -5.59 16.71 18.64
C GLN A 124 -6.16 16.41 20.03
N LEU A 125 -5.27 16.21 21.01
CA LEU A 125 -5.70 16.09 22.40
C LEU A 125 -6.11 17.46 22.93
N SER A 126 -7.28 17.51 23.58
CA SER A 126 -7.68 18.67 24.36
C SER A 126 -6.81 18.79 25.62
N PRO A 127 -6.23 19.97 25.91
CA PRO A 127 -5.50 20.20 27.16
C PRO A 127 -6.34 19.94 28.42
N LYS A 128 -7.67 20.04 28.31
CA LYS A 128 -8.61 19.73 29.41
C LYS A 128 -8.50 18.28 29.89
N LEU A 129 -8.09 17.36 29.01
CA LEU A 129 -7.90 15.96 29.36
C LEU A 129 -6.71 15.75 30.31
N LEU A 130 -5.69 16.63 30.27
CA LEU A 130 -4.55 16.58 31.20
C LEU A 130 -5.00 16.90 32.63
N PHE A 131 -5.90 17.87 32.79
CA PHE A 131 -6.49 18.18 34.10
C PHE A 131 -7.35 17.06 34.66
N ALA A 132 -8.00 16.26 33.80
CA ALA A 132 -8.79 15.11 34.22
C ALA A 132 -7.94 13.97 34.84
N VAL A 133 -6.64 13.91 34.54
CA VAL A 133 -5.71 12.90 35.10
C VAL A 133 -5.09 13.36 36.42
N LEU A 134 -5.10 14.67 36.71
CA LEU A 134 -4.47 15.24 37.91
C LEU A 134 -4.96 14.62 39.24
N PRO A 135 -6.28 14.38 39.46
CA PRO A 135 -6.74 13.74 40.70
C PRO A 135 -6.18 12.32 40.89
N LEU A 136 -5.98 11.57 39.79
CA LEU A 136 -5.36 10.25 39.85
C LEU A 136 -3.90 10.37 40.29
N VAL A 137 -3.14 11.30 39.72
CA VAL A 137 -1.75 11.56 40.12
C VAL A 137 -1.67 11.90 41.61
N VAL A 138 -2.54 12.79 42.08
CA VAL A 138 -2.60 13.17 43.50
C VAL A 138 -2.90 11.95 44.38
N TRP A 139 -3.88 11.12 44.01
CA TRP A 139 -4.23 9.91 44.78
C TRP A 139 -3.06 8.93 44.86
N PHE A 140 -2.47 8.53 43.72
CA PHE A 140 -1.44 7.49 43.69
C PHE A 140 -0.09 7.93 44.27
N VAL A 141 0.12 9.24 44.47
CA VAL A 141 1.31 9.77 45.15
C VAL A 141 1.07 9.98 46.64
N LEU A 142 -0.07 10.56 47.03
CA LEU A 142 -0.31 10.97 48.43
C LEU A 142 -1.02 9.91 49.27
N ALA A 143 -1.92 9.10 48.70
CA ALA A 143 -2.66 8.09 49.45
C ALA A 143 -1.76 7.06 50.17
N PRO A 144 -0.65 6.57 49.57
CA PRO A 144 0.26 5.67 50.27
C PRO A 144 0.88 6.25 51.54
N LEU A 145 1.11 7.56 51.57
CA LEU A 145 1.71 8.27 52.72
C LEU A 145 0.77 8.24 53.94
N ALA A 146 -0.55 8.32 53.70
CA ALA A 146 -1.55 8.46 54.74
C ALA A 146 -2.27 7.14 55.08
N LEU A 147 -2.47 6.28 54.09
CA LEU A 147 -3.34 5.10 54.16
C LEU A 147 -2.60 3.78 53.87
N GLY A 148 -1.28 3.83 53.67
CA GLY A 148 -0.44 2.67 53.41
C GLY A 148 -0.61 2.08 52.01
N ARG A 149 0.11 0.98 51.72
CA ARG A 149 0.21 0.36 50.39
C ARG A 149 -1.14 -0.11 49.82
N GLY A 150 -2.06 -0.56 50.67
CA GLY A 150 -3.39 -1.04 50.25
C GLY A 150 -4.23 0.03 49.55
N SER A 151 -4.01 1.31 49.87
CA SER A 151 -4.73 2.46 49.30
C SER A 151 -4.51 2.67 47.80
N VAL A 152 -3.44 2.10 47.24
CA VAL A 152 -3.11 2.20 45.81
C VAL A 152 -3.18 0.87 45.09
N PHE A 153 -3.10 -0.26 45.79
CA PHE A 153 -3.13 -1.58 45.17
C PHE A 153 -4.46 -1.85 44.44
N VAL A 154 -5.58 -1.87 45.18
CA VAL A 154 -6.89 -2.17 44.60
C VAL A 154 -7.34 -1.06 43.65
N PRO A 155 -7.32 0.24 44.02
CA PRO A 155 -7.68 1.30 43.09
C PRO A 155 -6.82 1.32 41.83
N GLY A 156 -5.53 0.98 41.95
CA GLY A 156 -4.61 0.88 40.82
C GLY A 156 -5.06 -0.12 39.76
N HIS A 157 -5.39 -1.34 40.17
CA HIS A 157 -5.92 -2.35 39.27
C HIS A 157 -7.28 -1.97 38.67
N LEU A 158 -8.18 -1.39 39.45
CA LEU A 158 -9.51 -0.99 38.97
C LEU A 158 -9.42 0.14 37.93
N VAL A 159 -8.63 1.18 38.18
CA VAL A 159 -8.46 2.29 37.23
C VAL A 159 -7.75 1.79 35.97
N THR A 160 -6.71 0.96 36.11
CA THR A 160 -6.01 0.34 34.98
C THR A 160 -6.96 -0.52 34.13
N ALA A 161 -7.88 -1.26 34.76
CA ALA A 161 -8.89 -2.03 34.05
C ALA A 161 -9.79 -1.13 33.19
N VAL A 162 -10.27 -0.02 33.74
CA VAL A 162 -11.11 0.95 33.01
C VAL A 162 -10.35 1.53 31.82
N THR A 163 -9.12 2.00 32.01
CA THR A 163 -8.36 2.65 30.93
C THR A 163 -7.93 1.67 29.84
N LEU A 164 -7.59 0.43 30.20
CA LEU A 164 -7.37 -0.65 29.22
C LEU A 164 -8.65 -1.00 28.45
N GLY A 165 -9.80 -1.06 29.12
CA GLY A 165 -11.09 -1.32 28.49
C GLY A 165 -11.46 -0.24 27.47
N LEU A 166 -11.27 1.04 27.82
CA LEU A 166 -11.46 2.17 26.91
C LEU A 166 -10.51 2.09 25.70
N SER A 167 -9.25 1.72 25.94
CA SER A 167 -8.25 1.56 24.89
C SER A 167 -8.61 0.42 23.94
N GLY A 168 -9.02 -0.73 24.49
CA GLY A 168 -9.47 -1.88 23.71
C GLY A 168 -10.70 -1.54 22.86
N ALA A 169 -11.68 -0.86 23.44
CA ALA A 169 -12.85 -0.38 22.72
C ALA A 169 -12.46 0.56 21.56
N ALA A 170 -11.51 1.48 21.78
CA ALA A 170 -11.02 2.37 20.73
C ALA A 170 -10.41 1.59 19.55
N PHE A 171 -9.60 0.57 19.81
CA PHE A 171 -9.07 -0.30 18.75
C PHE A 171 -10.17 -1.10 18.03
N LEU A 172 -11.19 -1.58 18.73
CA LEU A 172 -12.32 -2.28 18.10
C LEU A 172 -13.16 -1.37 17.20
N THR A 173 -13.18 -0.05 17.42
CA THR A 173 -13.81 0.87 16.45
C THR A 173 -13.09 0.87 15.10
N LEU A 174 -11.76 0.67 15.09
CA LEU A 174 -10.98 0.57 13.85
C LEU A 174 -11.33 -0.71 13.07
N VAL A 175 -11.69 -1.80 13.76
CA VAL A 175 -12.14 -3.04 13.12
C VAL A 175 -13.41 -2.82 12.33
N ARG A 176 -14.39 -2.10 12.91
CA ARG A 176 -15.64 -1.75 12.22
C ARG A 176 -15.40 -0.88 10.98
N GLN A 177 -14.42 0.01 11.05
CA GLN A 177 -14.14 0.94 9.96
C GLN A 177 -13.28 0.33 8.83
N PHE A 178 -12.26 -0.46 9.18
CA PHE A 178 -11.21 -0.87 8.24
C PHE A 178 -11.04 -2.39 8.09
N ARG A 179 -11.75 -3.21 8.90
CA ARG A 179 -11.64 -4.68 8.92
C ARG A 179 -10.21 -5.21 9.09
N MET A 180 -9.43 -4.54 9.94
CA MET A 180 -8.03 -4.89 10.22
C MET A 180 -7.93 -5.98 11.29
N VAL A 181 -7.19 -7.05 11.00
CA VAL A 181 -6.97 -8.16 11.93
C VAL A 181 -6.09 -7.70 13.09
N GLY A 182 -5.07 -6.89 12.81
CA GLY A 182 -4.17 -6.37 13.85
C GLY A 182 -4.92 -5.56 14.91
N ALA A 183 -5.87 -4.71 14.52
CA ALA A 183 -6.71 -3.95 15.44
C ALA A 183 -7.63 -4.84 16.29
N THR A 184 -8.11 -5.95 15.74
CA THR A 184 -8.93 -6.92 16.48
C THR A 184 -8.10 -7.59 17.57
N LEU A 185 -6.87 -7.99 17.23
CA LEU A 185 -5.97 -8.64 18.17
C LEU A 185 -5.56 -7.68 19.31
N ILE A 186 -5.20 -6.44 18.98
CA ILE A 186 -4.90 -5.42 20.00
C ILE A 186 -6.13 -5.16 20.89
N GLY A 187 -7.28 -4.88 20.27
CA GLY A 187 -8.50 -4.54 21.00
C GLY A 187 -8.97 -5.65 21.93
N GLY A 188 -8.99 -6.89 21.44
CA GLY A 188 -9.33 -8.08 22.23
C GLY A 188 -8.35 -8.34 23.38
N SER A 189 -7.05 -8.22 23.12
CA SER A 189 -6.02 -8.36 24.16
C SER A 189 -6.15 -7.31 25.27
N LEU A 190 -6.41 -6.05 24.92
CA LEU A 190 -6.60 -4.98 25.91
C LEU A 190 -7.87 -5.17 26.74
N ILE A 191 -8.96 -5.67 26.14
CA ILE A 191 -10.17 -6.04 26.89
C ILE A 191 -9.89 -7.22 27.83
N GLY A 192 -9.13 -8.23 27.37
CA GLY A 192 -8.70 -9.33 28.23
C GLY A 192 -7.88 -8.84 29.42
N LEU A 193 -6.94 -7.90 29.19
CA LEU A 193 -6.12 -7.30 30.25
C LEU A 193 -6.97 -6.47 31.22
N ALA A 194 -8.01 -5.79 30.72
CA ALA A 194 -8.97 -5.08 31.55
C ALA A 194 -9.73 -6.03 32.49
N VAL A 195 -10.24 -7.15 31.96
CA VAL A 195 -10.93 -8.19 32.75
C VAL A 195 -9.99 -8.80 33.78
N SER A 196 -8.75 -9.11 33.40
CA SER A 196 -7.72 -9.64 34.31
C SER A 196 -7.42 -8.67 35.46
N ASN A 197 -7.23 -7.37 35.17
CA ASN A 197 -7.01 -6.36 36.20
C ASN A 197 -8.21 -6.19 37.14
N LEU A 198 -9.43 -6.20 36.60
CA LEU A 198 -10.65 -6.16 37.41
C LEU A 198 -10.72 -7.38 38.35
N TRP A 199 -10.39 -8.57 37.83
CA TRP A 199 -10.36 -9.80 38.62
C TRP A 199 -9.30 -9.75 39.73
N ILE A 200 -8.08 -9.27 39.45
CA ILE A 200 -7.03 -9.10 40.47
C ILE A 200 -7.50 -8.16 41.59
N GLY A 201 -8.08 -7.01 41.23
CA GLY A 201 -8.60 -6.04 42.21
C GLY A 201 -9.68 -6.65 43.12
N ILE A 202 -10.61 -7.42 42.56
CA ILE A 202 -11.66 -8.11 43.32
C ILE A 202 -11.09 -9.26 44.16
N HIS A 203 -10.13 -10.01 43.64
CA HIS A 203 -9.50 -11.13 44.33
C HIS A 203 -8.85 -10.66 45.63
N VAL A 204 -8.04 -9.60 45.57
CA VAL A 204 -7.33 -9.07 46.73
C VAL A 204 -8.28 -8.50 47.79
N LEU A 205 -9.41 -7.92 47.39
CA LEU A 205 -10.47 -7.52 48.34
C LEU A 205 -11.06 -8.71 49.13
N ARG A 206 -11.04 -9.92 48.55
CA ARG A 206 -11.54 -11.15 49.19
C ARG A 206 -10.46 -11.90 49.98
N THR A 207 -9.19 -11.70 49.67
CA THR A 207 -8.03 -12.34 50.32
C THR A 207 -7.01 -11.31 50.85
N PRO A 208 -7.42 -10.37 51.73
CA PRO A 208 -6.61 -9.21 52.12
C PRO A 208 -5.30 -9.55 52.86
N PHE A 209 -5.18 -10.75 53.41
CA PHE A 209 -3.99 -11.19 54.14
C PHE A 209 -2.84 -11.68 53.24
N LEU A 210 -3.11 -12.01 51.97
CA LEU A 210 -2.08 -12.50 51.06
C LEU A 210 -1.46 -11.39 50.22
N ASN A 211 -2.23 -10.35 49.83
CA ASN A 211 -1.73 -9.21 49.01
C ASN A 211 -0.83 -9.61 47.82
N GLU A 212 -1.02 -10.82 47.31
CA GLU A 212 -0.22 -11.42 46.26
C GLU A 212 -1.07 -11.56 45.01
N VAL A 213 -0.47 -11.24 43.86
CA VAL A 213 -1.10 -11.45 42.56
C VAL A 213 -0.98 -12.95 42.23
N PRO A 214 -2.08 -13.63 41.89
CA PRO A 214 -2.02 -15.03 41.47
C PRO A 214 -1.08 -15.22 40.29
N ILE A 215 -0.27 -16.28 40.31
CA ILE A 215 0.72 -16.58 39.24
C ILE A 215 0.00 -16.76 37.89
N GLU A 216 -1.22 -17.29 37.90
CA GLU A 216 -2.07 -17.42 36.72
C GLU A 216 -2.42 -16.07 36.10
N ALA A 217 -2.62 -15.02 36.91
CA ALA A 217 -2.88 -13.68 36.41
C ALA A 217 -1.67 -13.12 35.66
N LEU A 218 -0.46 -13.42 36.15
CA LEU A 218 0.79 -12.98 35.53
C LEU A 218 1.00 -13.64 34.17
N THR A 219 0.75 -14.95 34.06
CA THR A 219 0.89 -15.69 32.79
C THR A 219 -0.17 -15.26 31.77
N ILE A 220 -1.42 -15.05 32.20
CA ILE A 220 -2.49 -14.51 31.36
C ILE A 220 -2.10 -13.11 30.84
N ASN A 221 -1.66 -12.21 31.71
CA ASN A 221 -1.28 -10.86 31.32
C ASN A 221 -0.10 -10.84 30.35
N ALA A 222 0.95 -11.63 30.61
CA ALA A 222 2.09 -11.76 29.71
C ALA A 222 1.66 -12.25 28.31
N THR A 223 0.76 -13.25 28.26
CA THR A 223 0.21 -13.78 27.00
C THR A 223 -0.59 -12.71 26.26
N LEU A 224 -1.45 -11.96 26.95
CA LEU A 224 -2.27 -10.92 26.32
C LEU A 224 -1.43 -9.73 25.83
N TYR A 225 -0.39 -9.34 26.58
CA TYR A 225 0.58 -8.34 26.14
C TYR A 225 1.33 -8.80 24.88
N PHE A 226 1.76 -10.06 24.83
CA PHE A 226 2.38 -10.63 23.63
C PHE A 226 1.43 -10.60 22.42
N LEU A 227 0.15 -10.98 22.61
CA LEU A 227 -0.85 -10.91 21.55
C LEU A 227 -1.11 -9.46 21.09
N ALA A 228 -1.17 -8.50 22.02
CA ALA A 228 -1.30 -7.09 21.67
C ALA A 228 -0.09 -6.59 20.86
N ALA A 229 1.12 -6.99 21.24
CA ALA A 229 2.34 -6.68 20.52
C ALA A 229 2.34 -7.26 19.10
N LEU A 230 1.94 -8.53 18.94
CA LEU A 230 1.77 -9.16 17.63
C LEU A 230 0.73 -8.41 16.79
N GLY A 231 -0.38 -8.01 17.41
CA GLY A 231 -1.42 -7.21 16.78
C GLY A 231 -0.93 -5.87 16.26
N MET A 232 -0.02 -5.19 16.98
CA MET A 232 0.61 -3.95 16.52
C MET A 232 1.45 -4.15 15.26
N HIS A 233 2.23 -5.24 15.20
CA HIS A 233 3.04 -5.56 14.02
C HIS A 233 2.17 -5.91 12.82
N LEU A 234 1.12 -6.73 13.02
CA LEU A 234 0.14 -7.04 11.99
C LEU A 234 -0.55 -5.78 11.49
N LEU A 235 -0.97 -4.88 12.38
CA LEU A 235 -1.61 -3.63 12.02
C LEU A 235 -0.69 -2.74 11.18
N VAL A 236 0.60 -2.68 11.50
CA VAL A 236 1.61 -1.95 10.70
C VAL A 236 1.78 -2.59 9.32
N ALA A 237 1.82 -3.92 9.24
CA ALA A 237 1.94 -4.64 7.97
C ALA A 237 0.70 -4.46 7.07
N GLU A 238 -0.50 -4.54 7.65
CA GLU A 238 -1.77 -4.26 6.97
C GLU A 238 -1.82 -2.82 6.46
N ASP A 239 -1.39 -1.87 7.29
CA ASP A 239 -1.36 -0.45 6.93
C ASP A 239 -0.40 -0.17 5.76
N MET A 240 0.81 -0.74 5.81
CA MET A 240 1.81 -0.64 4.74
C MET A 240 1.31 -1.29 3.44
N THR A 241 0.68 -2.46 3.53
CA THR A 241 0.13 -3.16 2.36
C THR A 241 -0.97 -2.33 1.71
N TYR A 242 -1.79 -1.64 2.50
CA TYR A 242 -2.79 -0.71 1.98
C TYR A 242 -2.16 0.48 1.25
N GLU A 243 -1.16 1.13 1.84
CA GLU A 243 -0.44 2.25 1.20
C GLU A 243 0.20 1.82 -0.13
N LEU A 244 0.84 0.66 -0.16
CA LEU A 244 1.45 0.11 -1.37
C LEU A 244 0.41 -0.16 -2.48
N ARG A 245 -0.76 -0.71 -2.12
CA ARG A 245 -1.85 -0.95 -3.09
C ARG A 245 -2.38 0.36 -3.67
N VAL A 246 -2.51 1.41 -2.87
CA VAL A 246 -2.95 2.73 -3.34
C VAL A 246 -1.91 3.32 -4.29
N ALA A 247 -0.63 3.32 -3.91
CA ALA A 247 0.44 3.83 -4.76
C ALA A 247 0.55 3.07 -6.10
N ASN A 248 0.44 1.74 -6.07
CA ASN A 248 0.50 0.91 -7.28
C ASN A 248 -0.68 1.19 -8.23
N ARG A 249 -1.90 1.39 -7.69
CA ARG A 249 -3.05 1.81 -8.51
C ARG A 249 -2.83 3.17 -9.17
N GLN A 250 -2.28 4.14 -8.44
CA GLN A 250 -1.96 5.46 -9.00
C GLN A 250 -0.91 5.36 -10.10
N LEU A 251 0.15 4.59 -9.87
CA LEU A 251 1.19 4.34 -10.87
C LEU A 251 0.61 3.68 -12.13
N SER A 252 -0.23 2.65 -11.96
CA SER A 252 -0.87 1.95 -13.07
C SER A 252 -1.80 2.88 -13.88
N ALA A 253 -2.56 3.74 -13.19
CA ALA A 253 -3.43 4.72 -13.84
C ALA A 253 -2.63 5.76 -14.64
N ALA A 254 -1.57 6.32 -14.04
CA ALA A 254 -0.69 7.26 -14.74
C ALA A 254 0.01 6.60 -15.94
N GLN A 255 0.42 5.34 -15.81
CA GLN A 255 1.00 4.59 -16.94
C GLN A 255 -0.01 4.38 -18.07
N ALA A 256 -1.28 4.09 -17.75
CA ALA A 256 -2.33 3.96 -18.75
C ALA A 256 -2.62 5.29 -19.46
N GLU A 257 -2.62 6.41 -18.74
CA GLU A 257 -2.78 7.75 -19.30
C GLU A 257 -1.61 8.12 -20.24
N LEU A 258 -0.37 7.88 -19.81
CA LEU A 258 0.81 8.07 -20.66
C LEU A 258 0.78 7.18 -21.91
N GLN A 259 0.29 5.95 -21.79
CA GLN A 259 0.11 5.08 -22.94
C GLN A 259 -0.95 5.63 -23.90
N ALA A 260 -2.08 6.12 -23.39
CA ALA A 260 -3.14 6.70 -24.22
C ALA A 260 -2.67 7.95 -24.98
N LEU A 261 -1.90 8.83 -24.32
CA LEU A 261 -1.26 9.99 -24.98
C LEU A 261 -0.26 9.59 -26.07
N ALA A 262 0.28 8.37 -26.01
CA ALA A 262 1.28 7.89 -26.95
C ALA A 262 0.71 7.08 -28.14
N VAL A 263 -0.61 7.15 -28.42
CA VAL A 263 -1.29 6.38 -29.49
C VAL A 263 -1.56 7.21 -30.76
N SER A 264 -1.78 8.51 -30.62
CA SER A 264 -2.08 9.40 -31.75
C SER A 264 -0.88 10.25 -32.15
N ASP A 265 -0.93 10.82 -33.34
CA ASP A 265 -0.02 11.86 -33.82
C ASP A 265 -0.60 13.25 -33.51
N ASP A 266 0.20 14.11 -32.88
CA ASP A 266 -0.26 15.40 -32.34
C ASP A 266 -0.74 16.38 -33.42
N LEU A 267 -0.18 16.30 -34.63
CA LEU A 267 -0.53 17.21 -35.72
C LEU A 267 -1.85 16.83 -36.39
N THR A 268 -2.08 15.53 -36.58
CA THR A 268 -3.15 15.00 -37.45
C THR A 268 -4.31 14.36 -36.71
N GLY A 269 -4.12 13.97 -35.44
CA GLY A 269 -5.09 13.16 -34.71
C GLY A 269 -5.21 11.69 -35.19
N CYS A 270 -4.58 11.34 -36.31
CA CYS A 270 -4.44 9.95 -36.78
C CYS A 270 -3.65 9.13 -35.76
N TYR A 271 -3.77 7.80 -35.83
CA TYR A 271 -2.90 6.94 -35.02
C TYR A 271 -1.43 7.09 -35.43
N ASN A 272 -0.50 6.97 -34.50
CA ASN A 272 0.92 7.03 -34.84
C ASN A 272 1.46 5.66 -35.26
N ARG A 273 2.66 5.66 -35.88
CA ARG A 273 3.38 4.45 -36.28
C ARG A 273 3.55 3.42 -35.14
N ARG A 274 3.68 3.86 -33.89
CA ARG A 274 3.80 2.94 -32.74
C ARG A 274 2.51 2.15 -32.52
N PHE A 275 1.34 2.79 -32.68
CA PHE A 275 0.06 2.12 -32.54
C PHE A 275 -0.20 1.10 -33.66
N PHE A 276 0.27 1.36 -34.89
CA PHE A 276 0.22 0.39 -35.98
C PHE A 276 0.84 -0.96 -35.57
N HIS A 277 2.06 -0.94 -35.00
CA HIS A 277 2.74 -2.15 -34.55
C HIS A 277 1.96 -2.91 -33.45
N GLN A 278 1.18 -2.22 -32.64
CA GLN A 278 0.35 -2.85 -31.60
C GLN A 278 -0.89 -3.54 -32.18
N ILE A 279 -1.50 -2.95 -33.21
CA ILE A 279 -2.81 -3.40 -33.72
C ILE A 279 -2.69 -4.40 -34.87
N ILE A 280 -1.67 -4.29 -35.72
CA ILE A 280 -1.56 -5.11 -36.93
C ILE A 280 -1.52 -6.60 -36.63
N GLY A 281 -0.80 -7.01 -35.58
CA GLY A 281 -0.76 -8.41 -35.16
C GLY A 281 -2.12 -8.94 -34.67
N ARG A 282 -2.99 -8.07 -34.13
CA ARG A 282 -4.34 -8.45 -33.72
C ARG A 282 -5.26 -8.63 -34.93
N GLU A 283 -5.19 -7.72 -35.89
CA GLU A 283 -6.02 -7.80 -37.10
C GLU A 283 -5.56 -8.94 -38.03
N LEU A 284 -4.27 -9.23 -38.13
CA LEU A 284 -3.75 -10.41 -38.86
C LEU A 284 -4.26 -11.72 -38.24
N LYS A 285 -4.26 -11.85 -36.91
CA LYS A 285 -4.85 -13.01 -36.24
C LYS A 285 -6.36 -13.15 -36.53
N ARG A 286 -7.09 -12.05 -36.67
CA ARG A 286 -8.50 -12.06 -37.05
C ARG A 286 -8.70 -12.49 -38.50
N HIS A 287 -7.88 -11.96 -39.41
CA HIS A 287 -7.82 -12.38 -40.82
C HIS A 287 -7.62 -13.90 -40.92
N GLN A 288 -6.58 -14.43 -40.28
CA GLN A 288 -6.25 -15.86 -40.28
C GLN A 288 -7.34 -16.73 -39.64
N ARG A 289 -7.89 -16.31 -38.50
CA ARG A 289 -8.87 -17.11 -37.75
C ARG A 289 -10.24 -17.19 -38.42
N TYR A 290 -10.68 -16.10 -39.04
CA TYR A 290 -12.03 -15.98 -39.58
C TYR A 290 -12.09 -15.95 -41.11
N GLY A 291 -10.94 -15.98 -41.80
CA GLY A 291 -10.87 -15.88 -43.26
C GLY A 291 -11.38 -14.53 -43.78
N LEU A 292 -11.29 -13.47 -42.98
CA LEU A 292 -11.77 -12.14 -43.35
C LEU A 292 -10.69 -11.38 -44.12
N PRO A 293 -10.98 -10.75 -45.26
CA PRO A 293 -9.95 -10.06 -46.04
C PRO A 293 -9.41 -8.84 -45.29
N LEU A 294 -8.11 -8.59 -45.42
CA LEU A 294 -7.40 -7.50 -44.77
C LEU A 294 -6.44 -6.87 -45.77
N SER A 295 -6.63 -5.58 -46.07
CA SER A 295 -5.79 -4.82 -47.00
C SER A 295 -5.16 -3.61 -46.32
N LEU A 296 -4.04 -3.16 -46.86
CA LEU A 296 -3.31 -1.98 -46.41
C LEU A 296 -3.12 -1.03 -47.59
N LEU A 297 -3.39 0.26 -47.37
CA LEU A 297 -2.97 1.33 -48.27
C LEU A 297 -1.70 1.98 -47.71
N PHE A 298 -0.70 2.19 -48.56
CA PHE A 298 0.44 3.05 -48.29
C PHE A 298 0.31 4.31 -49.13
N ILE A 299 0.31 5.47 -48.47
CA ILE A 299 -0.03 6.77 -49.07
C ILE A 299 1.12 7.74 -48.82
N ASP A 300 1.54 8.44 -49.85
CA ASP A 300 2.56 9.49 -49.78
C ASP A 300 2.06 10.76 -50.49
N ILE A 301 2.33 11.93 -49.91
CA ILE A 301 1.97 13.23 -50.50
C ILE A 301 3.02 13.62 -51.54
N ASP A 302 2.60 13.68 -52.80
CA ASP A 302 3.54 13.98 -53.88
C ASP A 302 4.13 15.39 -53.75
N HIS A 303 5.45 15.50 -53.98
CA HIS A 303 6.19 16.75 -53.96
C HIS A 303 6.11 17.52 -52.63
N PHE A 304 5.81 16.87 -51.50
CA PHE A 304 5.66 17.52 -50.20
C PHE A 304 6.88 18.36 -49.78
N LYS A 305 8.10 17.85 -50.01
CA LYS A 305 9.33 18.63 -49.76
C LYS A 305 9.35 19.96 -50.53
N ALA A 306 8.92 19.96 -51.80
CA ALA A 306 8.88 21.19 -52.60
C ALA A 306 7.81 22.17 -52.10
N ILE A 307 6.70 21.67 -51.53
CA ILE A 307 5.68 22.49 -50.86
C ILE A 307 6.31 23.18 -49.64
N ASN A 308 7.00 22.43 -48.77
CA ASN A 308 7.70 23.00 -47.61
C ASN A 308 8.75 24.02 -48.01
N ASP A 309 9.59 23.70 -49.01
CA ASP A 309 10.67 24.57 -49.45
C ASP A 309 10.15 25.89 -50.06
N ARG A 310 8.97 25.87 -50.70
CA ARG A 310 8.38 27.04 -51.37
C ARG A 310 7.44 27.86 -50.49
N LEU A 311 6.64 27.20 -49.64
CA LEU A 311 5.52 27.81 -48.91
C LEU A 311 5.70 27.77 -47.38
N GLY A 312 6.80 27.19 -46.89
CA GLY A 312 7.11 27.08 -45.48
C GLY A 312 6.45 25.88 -44.79
N HIS A 313 7.01 25.50 -43.64
CA HIS A 313 6.58 24.33 -42.86
C HIS A 313 5.14 24.45 -42.33
N ASP A 314 4.68 25.64 -41.93
CA ASP A 314 3.31 25.84 -41.45
C ASP A 314 2.27 25.47 -42.54
N THR A 315 2.57 25.78 -43.80
CA THR A 315 1.73 25.40 -44.94
C THR A 315 1.79 23.90 -45.18
N GLY A 316 2.97 23.29 -45.04
CA GLY A 316 3.12 21.84 -45.11
C GLY A 316 2.30 21.11 -44.05
N ASP A 317 2.31 21.60 -42.81
CA ASP A 317 1.52 21.06 -41.72
C ASP A 317 0.01 21.12 -42.01
N GLN A 318 -0.46 22.22 -42.62
CA GLN A 318 -1.85 22.34 -43.08
C GLN A 318 -2.19 21.31 -44.18
N VAL A 319 -1.25 21.03 -45.08
CA VAL A 319 -1.43 19.98 -46.11
C VAL A 319 -1.54 18.61 -45.47
N ILE A 320 -0.68 18.29 -44.51
CA ILE A 320 -0.72 17.02 -43.78
C ILE A 320 -2.05 16.88 -43.04
N GLN A 321 -2.51 17.93 -42.36
CA GLN A 321 -3.80 17.95 -41.66
C GLN A 321 -4.98 17.72 -42.61
N LEU A 322 -4.99 18.40 -43.76
CA LEU A 322 -6.04 18.24 -44.76
C LEU A 322 -6.10 16.80 -45.31
N VAL A 323 -4.93 16.21 -45.58
CA VAL A 323 -4.86 14.81 -46.06
C VAL A 323 -5.33 13.87 -44.96
N ALA A 324 -4.92 14.08 -43.70
CA ALA A 324 -5.39 13.30 -42.56
C ALA A 324 -6.91 13.35 -42.40
N ASP A 325 -7.51 14.55 -42.41
CA ASP A 325 -8.96 14.75 -42.31
C ASP A 325 -9.71 14.08 -43.46
N LEU A 326 -9.17 14.17 -44.68
CA LEU A 326 -9.69 13.45 -45.84
C LEU A 326 -9.68 11.95 -45.58
N LEU A 327 -8.56 11.36 -45.16
CA LEU A 327 -8.46 9.93 -44.91
C LEU A 327 -9.44 9.48 -43.83
N LEU A 328 -9.49 10.17 -42.69
CA LEU A 328 -10.41 9.88 -41.59
C LEU A 328 -11.88 9.94 -42.03
N SER A 329 -12.25 10.90 -42.90
CA SER A 329 -13.63 11.01 -43.43
C SER A 329 -14.02 9.92 -44.44
N ARG A 330 -13.04 9.16 -44.97
CA ARG A 330 -13.25 8.16 -46.05
C ARG A 330 -13.17 6.72 -45.58
N VAL A 331 -12.82 6.50 -44.32
CA VAL A 331 -12.75 5.17 -43.68
C VAL A 331 -13.93 4.95 -42.74
N ARG A 332 -14.19 3.70 -42.38
CA ARG A 332 -15.23 3.33 -41.41
C ARG A 332 -14.64 3.30 -40.00
N ASP A 333 -15.49 3.30 -38.97
CA ASP A 333 -15.07 3.19 -37.55
C ASP A 333 -14.22 1.93 -37.24
N VAL A 334 -14.31 0.90 -38.08
CA VAL A 334 -13.57 -0.37 -37.93
C VAL A 334 -12.22 -0.38 -38.65
N ASP A 335 -11.96 0.63 -39.48
CA ASP A 335 -10.71 0.80 -40.22
C ASP A 335 -9.77 1.73 -39.43
N TYR A 336 -8.47 1.69 -39.73
CA TYR A 336 -7.47 2.48 -39.01
C TYR A 336 -6.68 3.36 -39.97
N VAL A 337 -6.48 4.64 -39.61
CA VAL A 337 -5.60 5.57 -40.31
C VAL A 337 -4.41 5.88 -39.42
N PHE A 338 -3.20 5.73 -39.96
CA PHE A 338 -1.95 5.99 -39.26
C PHE A 338 -1.11 7.03 -40.00
N ARG A 339 -0.44 7.91 -39.27
CA ARG A 339 0.70 8.68 -39.80
C ARG A 339 1.97 7.85 -39.62
N TRP A 340 2.59 7.44 -40.72
CA TRP A 340 3.70 6.50 -40.76
C TRP A 340 5.07 7.19 -40.60
N GLY A 341 5.21 8.35 -41.22
CA GLY A 341 6.37 9.24 -41.19
C GLY A 341 5.98 10.57 -41.82
N GLY A 342 6.72 11.66 -41.58
CA GLY A 342 6.54 12.99 -42.19
C GLY A 342 5.20 13.26 -42.91
N ASP A 343 5.16 12.87 -44.18
CA ASP A 343 4.11 13.00 -45.19
C ASP A 343 3.50 11.65 -45.67
N GLU A 344 3.82 10.56 -44.98
CA GLU A 344 3.38 9.20 -45.27
C GLU A 344 2.24 8.76 -44.34
N PHE A 345 1.24 8.10 -44.91
CA PHE A 345 0.11 7.53 -44.18
C PHE A 345 -0.10 6.06 -44.51
N LEU A 346 -0.58 5.30 -43.52
CA LEU A 346 -1.11 3.95 -43.72
C LEU A 346 -2.62 3.94 -43.46
N VAL A 347 -3.36 3.16 -44.26
CA VAL A 347 -4.76 2.86 -43.98
C VAL A 347 -4.97 1.35 -43.96
N LEU A 348 -5.36 0.81 -42.80
CA LEU A 348 -5.66 -0.61 -42.64
C LEU A 348 -7.17 -0.83 -42.80
N LEU A 349 -7.55 -1.62 -43.80
CA LEU A 349 -8.94 -1.81 -44.25
C LEU A 349 -9.35 -3.28 -44.11
N SER A 350 -10.53 -3.51 -43.53
CA SER A 350 -11.14 -4.85 -43.48
C SER A 350 -11.86 -5.19 -44.81
N CYS A 351 -11.12 -5.22 -45.92
CA CYS A 351 -11.62 -5.52 -47.26
C CYS A 351 -10.57 -6.23 -48.13
N ASN A 352 -11.01 -6.73 -49.28
CA ASN A 352 -10.12 -7.34 -50.28
C ASN A 352 -9.39 -6.29 -51.13
N LEU A 353 -8.40 -6.73 -51.91
CA LEU A 353 -7.55 -5.83 -52.71
C LEU A 353 -8.34 -4.98 -53.73
N GLU A 354 -9.39 -5.53 -54.34
CA GLU A 354 -10.22 -4.81 -55.31
C GLU A 354 -10.92 -3.60 -54.67
N HIS A 355 -11.51 -3.80 -53.48
CA HIS A 355 -12.13 -2.72 -52.71
C HIS A 355 -11.09 -1.70 -52.23
N ALA A 356 -9.91 -2.15 -51.81
CA ALA A 356 -8.82 -1.27 -51.40
C ALA A 356 -8.38 -0.36 -52.56
N ARG A 357 -8.19 -0.90 -53.77
CA ARG A 357 -7.83 -0.13 -54.97
C ARG A 357 -8.90 0.87 -55.40
N ARG A 358 -10.19 0.49 -55.30
CA ARG A 358 -11.30 1.42 -55.50
C ARG A 358 -11.24 2.57 -54.48
N LYS A 359 -11.05 2.26 -53.21
CA LYS A 359 -10.91 3.26 -52.13
C LYS A 359 -9.73 4.20 -52.39
N ALA A 360 -8.58 3.66 -52.81
CA ALA A 360 -7.40 4.46 -53.18
C ALA A 360 -7.72 5.43 -54.33
N THR A 361 -8.46 4.98 -55.35
CA THR A 361 -8.88 5.82 -56.48
C THR A 361 -9.83 6.94 -56.04
N GLU A 362 -10.79 6.62 -55.16
CA GLU A 362 -11.69 7.60 -54.54
C GLU A 362 -10.93 8.66 -53.73
N ILE A 363 -9.95 8.24 -52.92
CA ILE A 363 -9.10 9.14 -52.11
C ILE A 363 -8.29 10.09 -53.02
N LYS A 364 -7.67 9.58 -54.08
CA LYS A 364 -6.90 10.40 -55.04
C LYS A 364 -7.75 11.43 -55.77
N SER A 365 -8.94 11.04 -56.24
CA SER A 365 -9.82 11.96 -56.97
C SER A 365 -10.36 13.05 -56.04
N GLU A 366 -10.69 12.68 -54.81
CA GLU A 366 -11.20 13.62 -53.81
C GLU A 366 -10.11 14.58 -53.31
N CYS A 367 -8.88 14.10 -53.08
CA CYS A 367 -7.75 14.96 -52.69
C CYS A 367 -7.50 16.03 -53.75
N ARG A 368 -7.44 15.64 -55.04
CA ARG A 368 -7.30 16.58 -56.16
C ARG A 368 -8.46 17.57 -56.23
N ARG A 369 -9.70 17.10 -56.01
CA ARG A 369 -10.89 17.96 -56.03
C ARG A 369 -10.87 19.00 -54.91
N LEU A 370 -10.56 18.58 -53.68
CA LEU A 370 -10.52 19.47 -52.51
C LEU A 370 -9.41 20.51 -52.63
N THR A 371 -8.24 20.11 -53.11
CA THR A 371 -7.05 20.98 -53.14
C THR A 371 -6.98 21.83 -54.41
N GLY A 372 -7.50 21.35 -55.54
CA GLY A 372 -7.64 22.14 -56.76
C GLY A 372 -8.55 23.37 -56.63
N GLN A 373 -9.39 23.42 -55.60
CA GLN A 373 -10.22 24.58 -55.24
C GLN A 373 -9.49 25.60 -54.35
N MET A 374 -8.32 25.24 -53.81
CA MET A 374 -7.53 26.07 -52.91
C MET A 374 -6.39 26.76 -53.67
N GLY A 375 -6.62 28.01 -54.07
CA GLY A 375 -5.77 28.72 -55.03
C GLY A 375 -4.28 28.84 -54.68
N VAL A 376 -3.90 28.91 -53.40
CA VAL A 376 -2.50 29.13 -52.98
C VAL A 376 -1.70 27.82 -52.90
N LEU A 377 -2.36 26.70 -52.59
CA LEU A 377 -1.72 25.39 -52.40
C LEU A 377 -1.51 24.64 -53.71
N GLY A 378 -2.30 24.95 -54.73
CA GLY A 378 -2.33 24.19 -55.98
C GLY A 378 -2.98 22.81 -55.81
N CYS A 379 -2.98 22.03 -56.89
CA CYS A 379 -3.54 20.67 -56.87
C CYS A 379 -2.55 19.73 -56.19
N ILE A 380 -2.86 19.29 -54.97
CA ILE A 380 -2.09 18.26 -54.25
C ILE A 380 -2.49 16.90 -54.82
N THR A 381 -1.49 16.05 -55.06
CA THR A 381 -1.69 14.67 -55.52
C THR A 381 -1.09 13.69 -54.51
N LEU A 382 -1.62 12.47 -54.53
CA LEU A 382 -1.20 11.39 -53.65
C LEU A 382 -0.76 10.22 -54.49
N SER A 383 0.38 9.62 -54.12
CA SER A 383 0.76 8.29 -54.57
C SER A 383 0.19 7.27 -53.59
N ILE A 384 -0.52 6.25 -54.09
CA ILE A 384 -1.15 5.22 -53.24
C ILE A 384 -0.90 3.83 -53.79
N GLY A 385 -0.32 2.98 -52.96
CA GLY A 385 -0.18 1.55 -53.19
C GLY A 385 -1.04 0.73 -52.24
N CYS A 386 -1.47 -0.44 -52.70
CA CYS A 386 -2.35 -1.37 -52.00
C CYS A 386 -1.65 -2.73 -51.82
N GLY A 387 -1.73 -3.29 -50.62
CA GLY A 387 -1.37 -4.68 -50.35
C GLY A 387 -2.56 -5.42 -49.74
N GLU A 388 -2.71 -6.71 -50.03
CA GLU A 388 -3.64 -7.59 -49.32
C GLU A 388 -2.84 -8.63 -48.53
N ALA A 389 -3.25 -8.89 -47.29
CA ALA A 389 -2.61 -9.88 -46.45
C ALA A 389 -2.80 -11.29 -47.03
N ALA A 390 -1.72 -12.03 -47.17
CA ALA A 390 -1.79 -13.45 -47.49
C ALA A 390 -2.33 -14.24 -46.30
N ALA A 391 -3.02 -15.35 -46.58
CA ALA A 391 -3.64 -16.19 -45.55
C ALA A 391 -2.64 -16.75 -44.52
N ASP A 392 -1.39 -16.93 -44.93
CA ASP A 392 -0.26 -17.45 -44.15
C ASP A 392 0.77 -16.37 -43.79
N LEU A 393 0.42 -15.08 -43.90
CA LEU A 393 1.35 -13.99 -43.60
C LEU A 393 1.76 -14.00 -42.12
N GLU A 394 3.03 -14.31 -41.85
CA GLU A 394 3.61 -14.30 -40.50
C GLU A 394 4.23 -12.95 -40.10
N ASP A 395 4.87 -12.26 -41.05
CA ASP A 395 5.50 -10.96 -40.83
C ASP A 395 4.59 -9.80 -41.30
N PRO A 396 4.09 -8.96 -40.38
CA PRO A 396 3.30 -7.78 -40.74
C PRO A 396 4.03 -6.79 -41.65
N PHE A 397 5.36 -6.72 -41.58
CA PHE A 397 6.13 -5.79 -42.41
C PHE A 397 6.13 -6.16 -43.88
N ALA A 398 5.94 -7.43 -44.23
CA ALA A 398 5.82 -7.84 -45.63
C ALA A 398 4.56 -7.26 -46.30
N LEU A 399 3.46 -7.07 -45.55
CA LEU A 399 2.26 -6.38 -46.06
C LEU A 399 2.53 -4.89 -46.29
N VAL A 400 3.25 -4.24 -45.38
CA VAL A 400 3.66 -2.83 -45.52
C VAL A 400 4.54 -2.67 -46.74
N GLN A 401 5.54 -3.54 -46.91
CA GLN A 401 6.47 -3.52 -48.03
C GLN A 401 5.77 -3.76 -49.37
N ALA A 402 4.82 -4.69 -49.44
CA ALA A 402 4.05 -4.92 -50.66
C ALA A 402 3.23 -3.68 -51.08
N ALA A 403 2.64 -2.97 -50.11
CA ALA A 403 1.91 -1.73 -50.36
C ALA A 403 2.85 -0.57 -50.75
N ASP A 404 4.02 -0.46 -50.11
CA ASP A 404 5.07 0.51 -50.43
C ASP A 404 5.61 0.31 -51.85
N ASP A 405 5.90 -0.94 -52.25
CA ASP A 405 6.36 -1.27 -53.60
C ASP A 405 5.30 -0.94 -54.69
N GLU A 406 4.01 -1.07 -54.39
CA GLU A 406 2.94 -0.61 -55.31
C GLU A 406 2.83 0.92 -55.33
N MET A 407 2.99 1.58 -54.19
CA MET A 407 2.95 3.05 -54.08
C MET A 407 4.11 3.67 -54.85
N TYR A 408 5.31 3.09 -54.75
CA TYR A 408 6.48 3.53 -55.49
C TYR A 408 6.29 3.40 -57.00
N ARG A 409 5.67 2.31 -57.47
CA ARG A 409 5.32 2.12 -58.90
C ARG A 409 4.31 3.17 -59.37
N ASP A 410 3.31 3.46 -58.57
CA ASP A 410 2.32 4.50 -58.83
C ASP A 410 2.96 5.90 -58.93
N LYS A 411 3.89 6.20 -58.01
CA LYS A 411 4.68 7.46 -57.98
C LYS A 411 5.53 7.65 -59.24
N ILE A 412 6.17 6.59 -59.75
CA ILE A 412 6.95 6.63 -61.00
C ILE A 412 6.03 6.73 -62.22
N GLY A 413 4.94 5.95 -62.25
CA GLY A 413 3.98 5.96 -63.35
C GLY A 413 3.35 7.34 -63.56
N GLY A 414 3.02 8.03 -62.46
CA GLY A 414 2.52 9.41 -62.48
C GLY A 414 3.54 10.43 -63.00
N ARG A 415 4.82 10.30 -62.61
CA ARG A 415 5.91 11.19 -63.08
C ARG A 415 6.11 11.15 -64.59
N THR A 416 5.97 9.97 -65.18
CA THR A 416 6.12 9.77 -66.63
C THR A 416 4.99 10.45 -67.43
N LEU A 417 3.79 10.56 -66.85
CA LEU A 417 2.63 11.21 -67.50
C LEU A 417 2.60 12.74 -67.30
N SER A 418 3.27 13.27 -66.30
CA SER A 418 3.34 14.72 -66.02
C SER A 418 4.47 15.49 -66.75
N GLN A 419 5.28 14.81 -67.57
CA GLN A 419 6.39 15.40 -68.34
C GLN A 419 6.18 15.35 -69.88
N VAL A 420 4.94 15.15 -70.35
CA VAL A 420 4.61 15.19 -71.79
C VAL A 420 3.66 16.33 -72.11
#